data_AF-A0A7C7E002-F1
#
_entry.id   AF-A0A7C7E002-F1
#
_cell.length_a   1.000
_cell.length_b   1.000
_cell.length_c   1.000
_cell.angle_alpha   90.00
_cell.angle_beta   90.00
_cell.angle_gamma   90.00
#
_symmetry.space_group_name_H-M   'P 1'
#
loop_
_entity.id
_entity.type
_entity.pdbx_description
1 polymer ?
#
loop_
_entity_poly.entity_id
_entity_poly.type
_entity_poly.pdbx_seq_one_letter_code
_entity_poly.pdbx_strand_id
1 'polypeptide(L)'
;AERLNLSAPTISFHLKKLEAAGAVRSRKEQYYTIYSINKDIFRMPILNILKEKSEDIDAQAERDEQYRQKVIDSFFQYGKLKSIPRQRKKKRIVLEEIAKSFEEGREYTEREVNIIIADYYDDFCTIRRDMVAEGLLERKSMMYKKVL
;
A
#
# COMPACT_ATOMS: atom_id res chain seq x y z
N ALA A 1 -12.16 23.47 20.70
CA ALA A 1 -10.78 23.99 20.72
C ALA A 1 -10.12 23.65 22.03
N GLU A 2 -10.63 24.25 23.11
CA GLU A 2 -10.10 24.07 24.47
C GLU A 2 -9.95 22.61 24.91
N ARG A 3 -11.01 21.80 24.78
CA ARG A 3 -10.97 20.38 25.20
C ARG A 3 -9.96 19.51 24.45
N LEU A 4 -9.58 19.88 23.23
CA LEU A 4 -8.65 19.12 22.39
C LEU A 4 -7.27 19.77 22.31
N ASN A 5 -7.07 20.91 22.99
CA ASN A 5 -5.85 21.72 22.94
C ASN A 5 -5.40 22.03 21.49
N LEU A 6 -6.35 22.33 20.60
CA LEU A 6 -6.12 22.63 19.19
C LEU A 6 -6.75 23.97 18.79
N SER A 7 -6.19 24.60 17.75
CA SER A 7 -6.68 25.88 17.23
C SER A 7 -8.13 25.77 16.71
N ALA A 8 -8.90 26.85 16.88
CA ALA A 8 -10.28 26.91 16.37
C ALA A 8 -10.38 26.75 14.83
N PRO A 9 -9.46 27.30 14.02
CA PRO A 9 -9.44 27.04 12.58
C PRO A 9 -9.23 25.57 12.22
N THR A 10 -8.30 24.88 12.90
CA THR A 10 -8.04 23.44 12.68
C THR A 10 -9.28 22.61 12.98
N ILE A 11 -9.94 22.85 14.11
CA ILE A 11 -11.15 22.12 14.47
C ILE A 11 -12.29 22.41 13.50
N SER A 12 -12.47 23.67 13.09
CA SER A 12 -13.49 24.05 12.12
C SER A 12 -13.27 23.36 10.77
N PHE A 13 -12.01 23.24 10.33
CA PHE A 13 -11.65 22.52 9.11
C PHE A 13 -12.01 21.04 9.18
N HIS A 14 -11.68 20.36 10.29
CA HIS A 14 -12.01 18.94 10.47
C HIS A 14 -13.51 18.70 10.68
N LEU A 15 -14.22 19.56 11.40
CA LEU A 15 -15.67 19.45 11.59
C LEU A 15 -16.43 19.61 10.27
N LYS A 16 -15.98 20.52 9.38
CA LYS A 16 -16.52 20.62 8.01
C LYS A 16 -16.29 19.35 7.19
N LYS A 17 -15.12 18.71 7.31
CA LYS A 17 -14.85 17.42 6.65
C LYS A 17 -15.75 16.31 7.17
N LEU A 18 -15.95 16.25 8.48
CA LEU A 18 -16.84 15.27 9.11
C LEU A 18 -18.30 15.52 8.74
N GLU A 19 -18.71 16.78 8.59
CA GLU A 19 -20.04 17.16 8.11
C GLU A 19 -20.24 16.77 6.64
N ALA A 20 -19.26 17.03 5.78
CA ALA A 20 -19.29 16.60 4.38
C ALA A 20 -19.36 15.07 4.24
N ALA A 21 -18.73 14.33 5.15
CA ALA A 21 -18.83 12.87 5.24
C ALA A 21 -20.11 12.37 5.93
N GLY A 22 -21.04 13.26 6.31
CA GLY A 22 -22.29 12.94 6.99
C GLY A 22 -22.16 12.50 8.45
N ALA A 23 -20.93 12.37 8.97
CA ALA A 23 -20.62 11.86 10.30
C ALA A 23 -21.09 12.80 11.42
N VAL A 24 -21.14 14.11 11.16
CA VAL A 24 -21.70 15.10 12.10
C VAL A 24 -22.71 16.00 11.39
N ARG A 25 -23.66 16.55 12.14
CA ARG A 25 -24.60 17.57 11.68
C ARG A 25 -24.28 18.89 12.37
N SER A 26 -24.22 19.98 11.63
CA SER A 26 -24.12 21.32 12.21
C SER A 26 -25.50 21.98 12.35
N ARG A 27 -25.65 22.81 13.38
CA ARG A 27 -26.75 23.76 13.51
C ARG A 27 -26.20 25.10 13.95
N LYS A 28 -26.74 26.19 13.38
CA LYS A 28 -26.44 27.55 13.85
C LYS A 28 -27.36 27.89 15.00
N GLU A 29 -26.80 28.26 16.13
CA GLU A 29 -27.52 28.67 17.32
C GLU A 29 -26.95 30.01 17.79
N GLN A 30 -27.66 31.10 17.47
CA GLN A 30 -27.23 32.47 17.68
C GLN A 30 -25.82 32.74 17.12
N TYR A 31 -24.82 32.91 17.99
CA TYR A 31 -23.43 33.23 17.66
C TYR A 31 -22.54 31.99 17.47
N TYR A 32 -23.06 30.79 17.73
CA TYR A 32 -22.28 29.54 17.72
C TYR A 32 -22.76 28.58 16.63
N THR A 33 -21.82 27.81 16.08
CA THR A 33 -22.14 26.61 15.29
C THR A 33 -21.96 25.40 16.18
N ILE A 34 -23.06 24.71 16.47
CA ILE A 34 -23.05 23.51 17.29
C ILE A 34 -23.01 22.29 16.38
N TYR A 35 -22.03 21.43 16.60
CA TYR A 35 -21.91 20.16 15.90
C TYR A 35 -22.42 19.02 16.77
N SER A 36 -23.16 18.09 16.17
CA SER A 36 -23.68 16.90 16.83
C SER A 36 -23.37 15.65 16.01
N ILE A 37 -23.06 14.54 16.67
CA ILE A 37 -22.75 13.28 15.98
C ILE A 37 -24.00 12.70 15.32
N ASN A 38 -23.85 12.25 14.07
CA ASN A 38 -24.92 11.55 13.38
C ASN A 38 -24.99 10.09 13.85
N LYS A 39 -25.71 9.86 14.96
CA LYS A 39 -25.77 8.54 15.62
C LYS A 39 -26.24 7.42 14.72
N ASP A 40 -27.01 7.73 13.69
CA ASP A 40 -27.57 6.74 12.77
C ASP A 40 -26.47 6.07 11.95
N ILE A 41 -25.48 6.84 11.47
CA ILE A 41 -24.31 6.32 10.73
C ILE A 41 -23.45 5.43 11.63
N PHE A 42 -23.19 5.87 12.86
CA PHE A 42 -22.35 5.11 13.80
C PHE A 42 -23.05 3.90 14.43
N ARG A 43 -24.36 3.75 14.20
CA ARG A 43 -25.13 2.57 14.58
C ARG A 43 -25.28 1.55 13.45
N MET A 44 -24.82 1.88 12.24
CA MET A 44 -24.86 0.93 11.13
C MET A 44 -23.93 -0.26 11.41
N PRO A 45 -24.38 -1.50 11.16
CA PRO A 45 -23.49 -2.66 11.18
C PRO A 45 -22.37 -2.46 10.17
N ILE A 46 -21.14 -2.80 10.55
CA ILE A 46 -19.95 -2.76 9.68
C ILE A 46 -20.20 -3.47 8.34
N LEU A 47 -21.01 -4.54 8.37
CA LEU A 47 -21.41 -5.32 7.19
C LEU A 47 -22.16 -4.50 6.14
N ASN A 48 -22.91 -3.46 6.52
CA ASN A 48 -23.62 -2.61 5.55
C ASN A 48 -22.66 -1.68 4.82
N ILE A 49 -21.61 -1.19 5.49
CA ILE A 49 -20.54 -0.39 4.89
C ILE A 49 -19.72 -1.23 3.90
N LEU A 50 -19.55 -2.52 4.17
CA LEU A 50 -18.81 -3.43 3.31
C LEU A 50 -19.54 -3.76 2.00
N LYS A 51 -20.88 -3.71 1.97
CA LYS A 51 -21.66 -4.00 0.75
C LYS A 51 -21.54 -2.92 -0.32
N GLU A 52 -21.68 -1.65 0.06
CA GLU A 52 -21.55 -0.51 -0.87
C GLU A 52 -20.12 -0.35 -1.42
N LYS A 53 -19.10 -0.80 -0.68
CA LYS A 53 -17.70 -0.71 -1.11
C LYS A 53 -17.29 -1.70 -2.20
N SER A 54 -18.12 -2.69 -2.55
CA SER A 54 -17.72 -3.74 -3.51
C SER A 54 -17.36 -3.17 -4.89
N GLU A 55 -18.18 -2.27 -5.44
CA GLU A 55 -17.94 -1.66 -6.77
C GLU A 55 -16.71 -0.73 -6.78
N ASP A 56 -16.49 0.06 -5.72
CA ASP A 56 -15.33 0.93 -5.58
C ASP A 56 -14.02 0.17 -5.31
N ILE A 57 -14.09 -0.98 -4.62
CA ILE A 57 -12.95 -1.88 -4.39
C ILE A 57 -12.48 -2.46 -5.71
N ASP A 58 -13.40 -2.96 -6.54
CA ASP A 58 -13.06 -3.57 -7.84
C ASP A 58 -12.42 -2.53 -8.78
N ALA A 59 -13.02 -1.33 -8.86
CA ALA A 59 -12.47 -0.24 -9.65
C ALA A 59 -11.10 0.25 -9.13
N GLN A 60 -10.86 0.20 -7.82
CA GLN A 60 -9.57 0.55 -7.23
C GLN A 60 -8.51 -0.53 -7.50
N ALA A 61 -8.87 -1.81 -7.38
CA ALA A 61 -7.99 -2.94 -7.68
C ALA A 61 -7.53 -2.90 -9.15
N GLU A 62 -8.44 -2.60 -10.08
CA GLU A 62 -8.12 -2.46 -11.50
C GLU A 62 -7.12 -1.32 -11.75
N ARG A 63 -7.30 -0.16 -11.09
CA ARG A 63 -6.35 0.97 -11.17
C ARG A 63 -4.97 0.60 -10.63
N ASP A 64 -4.92 -0.15 -9.53
CA ASP A 64 -3.65 -0.59 -8.93
C ASP A 64 -2.93 -1.61 -9.82
N GLU A 65 -3.65 -2.54 -10.47
CA GLU A 65 -3.06 -3.49 -11.43
C GLU A 65 -2.54 -2.76 -12.68
N GLN A 66 -3.32 -1.83 -13.24
CA GLN A 66 -2.86 -1.00 -14.36
C GLN A 66 -1.60 -0.20 -14.01
N TYR A 67 -1.50 0.32 -12.78
CA TYR A 67 -0.29 0.98 -12.30
C TYR A 67 0.88 0.00 -12.19
N ARG A 68 0.64 -1.20 -11.65
CA ARG A 68 1.64 -2.28 -11.53
C ARG A 68 2.22 -2.64 -12.90
N GLN A 69 1.36 -2.89 -13.89
CA GLN A 69 1.76 -3.21 -15.25
C GLN A 69 2.58 -2.08 -15.89
N LYS A 70 2.12 -0.82 -15.78
CA LYS A 70 2.89 0.34 -16.29
C LYS A 70 4.29 0.44 -15.70
N VAL A 71 4.43 0.12 -14.41
CA VAL A 71 5.75 0.09 -13.75
C VAL A 71 6.59 -1.04 -14.34
N ILE A 72 6.06 -2.25 -14.48
CA ILE A 72 6.77 -3.38 -15.08
C ILE A 72 7.25 -3.02 -16.49
N ASP A 73 6.36 -2.52 -17.36
CA ASP A 73 6.68 -2.15 -18.75
C ASP A 73 7.75 -1.05 -18.85
N SER A 74 7.80 -0.15 -17.86
CA SER A 74 8.78 0.94 -17.83
C SER A 74 10.18 0.45 -17.45
N PHE A 75 10.27 -0.53 -16.54
CA PHE A 75 11.53 -0.97 -15.95
C PHE A 75 12.06 -2.28 -16.54
N PHE A 76 11.22 -3.14 -17.11
CA PHE A 76 11.64 -4.36 -17.78
C PHE A 76 11.69 -4.17 -19.30
N GLN A 77 12.62 -4.87 -19.95
CA GLN A 77 12.70 -5.00 -21.39
C GLN A 77 13.31 -6.35 -21.75
N TYR A 78 12.62 -7.10 -22.60
CA TYR A 78 13.01 -8.47 -22.97
C TYR A 78 13.28 -9.38 -21.75
N GLY A 79 12.49 -9.23 -20.68
CA GLY A 79 12.64 -9.98 -19.43
C GLY A 79 13.77 -9.50 -18.50
N LYS A 80 14.59 -8.53 -18.92
CA LYS A 80 15.67 -7.96 -18.10
C LYS A 80 15.24 -6.64 -17.45
N LEU A 81 15.69 -6.42 -16.22
CA LEU A 81 15.51 -5.16 -15.51
C LEU A 81 16.51 -4.11 -16.06
N LYS A 82 16.04 -2.97 -16.52
CA LYS A 82 16.91 -1.89 -17.04
C LYS A 82 17.62 -1.14 -15.92
N SER A 83 16.91 -0.88 -14.83
CA SER A 83 17.41 -0.09 -13.71
C SER A 83 16.56 -0.32 -12.46
N ILE A 84 17.15 -0.16 -11.28
CA ILE A 84 16.44 -0.27 -10.00
C ILE A 84 15.70 1.06 -9.73
N PRO A 85 14.36 1.05 -9.54
CA PRO A 85 13.62 2.27 -9.22
C PRO A 85 14.06 2.91 -7.90
N ARG A 86 14.15 4.24 -7.87
CA ARG A 86 14.42 4.99 -6.62
C ARG A 86 13.21 5.08 -5.68
N GLN A 87 12.00 5.12 -6.24
CA GLN A 87 10.77 5.22 -5.46
C GLN A 87 10.40 3.85 -4.87
N ARG A 88 10.19 3.79 -3.55
CA ARG A 88 9.91 2.55 -2.82
C ARG A 88 8.74 1.75 -3.40
N LYS A 89 7.60 2.40 -3.71
CA LYS A 89 6.42 1.72 -4.30
C LYS A 89 6.76 1.01 -5.62
N LYS A 90 7.47 1.69 -6.52
CA LYS A 90 7.89 1.12 -7.82
C LYS A 90 8.93 0.02 -7.65
N LYS A 91 9.90 0.23 -6.74
CA LYS A 91 10.93 -0.77 -6.43
C LYS A 91 10.28 -2.06 -5.95
N ARG A 92 9.33 -1.98 -5.01
CA ARG A 92 8.60 -3.14 -4.51
C ARG A 92 7.90 -3.91 -5.63
N ILE A 93 7.18 -3.22 -6.53
CA ILE A 93 6.54 -3.85 -7.69
C ILE A 93 7.54 -4.63 -8.55
N VAL A 94 8.69 -4.04 -8.85
CA VAL A 94 9.75 -4.69 -9.63
C VAL A 94 10.30 -5.93 -8.93
N LEU A 95 10.54 -5.84 -7.62
CA LEU A 95 11.07 -6.95 -6.84
C LEU A 95 10.04 -8.09 -6.69
N GLU A 96 8.76 -7.76 -6.54
CA GLU A 96 7.66 -8.74 -6.54
C GLU A 96 7.58 -9.48 -7.89
N GLU A 97 7.86 -8.80 -9.00
CA GLU A 97 7.92 -9.44 -10.32
C GLU A 97 9.07 -10.45 -10.40
N ILE A 98 10.27 -10.08 -9.93
CA ILE A 98 11.42 -11.00 -9.84
C ILE A 98 11.11 -12.17 -8.89
N ALA A 99 10.43 -11.89 -7.77
CA ALA A 99 10.07 -12.88 -6.75
C ALA A 99 9.18 -14.02 -7.28
N LYS A 100 8.46 -13.82 -8.39
CA LYS A 100 7.69 -14.88 -9.06
C LYS A 100 8.55 -16.05 -9.53
N SER A 101 9.85 -15.84 -9.71
CA SER A 101 10.81 -16.89 -10.10
C SER A 101 11.20 -17.81 -8.95
N PHE A 102 10.83 -17.47 -7.72
CA PHE A 102 11.10 -18.28 -6.54
C PHE A 102 9.86 -19.11 -6.20
N GLU A 103 10.06 -20.43 -6.12
CA GLU A 103 9.07 -21.37 -5.61
C GLU A 103 8.79 -21.14 -4.12
N GLU A 104 7.53 -21.30 -3.73
CA GLU A 104 7.09 -21.25 -2.34
C GLU A 104 7.55 -22.48 -1.56
N GLY A 105 7.89 -22.30 -0.28
CA GLY A 105 8.31 -23.39 0.60
C GLY A 105 9.75 -23.88 0.37
N ARG A 106 10.35 -23.63 -0.79
CA ARG A 106 11.73 -24.02 -1.13
C ARG A 106 12.76 -23.11 -0.46
N GLU A 107 13.83 -23.72 0.03
CA GLU A 107 15.01 -23.02 0.51
C GLU A 107 16.07 -22.95 -0.60
N TYR A 108 16.72 -21.80 -0.73
CA TYR A 108 17.75 -21.52 -1.73
C TYR A 108 19.04 -21.12 -1.04
N THR A 109 20.15 -21.64 -1.52
CA THR A 109 21.47 -21.12 -1.18
C THR A 109 21.66 -19.71 -1.76
N GLU A 110 22.58 -18.92 -1.20
CA GLU A 110 22.92 -17.61 -1.78
C GLU A 110 23.32 -17.72 -3.26
N ARG A 111 24.00 -18.80 -3.64
CA ARG A 111 24.41 -19.04 -5.02
C ARG A 111 23.21 -19.25 -5.95
N GLU A 112 22.22 -20.04 -5.55
CA GLU A 112 21.00 -20.23 -6.33
C GLU A 112 20.23 -18.92 -6.48
N VAL A 113 20.07 -18.16 -5.37
CA VAL A 113 19.43 -16.84 -5.40
C VAL A 113 20.13 -15.92 -6.39
N ASN A 114 21.46 -15.86 -6.36
CA ASN A 114 22.24 -15.01 -7.26
C ASN A 114 22.04 -15.41 -8.73
N ILE A 115 21.98 -16.72 -9.04
CA ILE A 115 21.73 -17.21 -10.40
C ILE A 115 20.35 -16.78 -10.89
N ILE A 116 19.31 -16.99 -10.07
CA ILE A 116 17.93 -16.61 -10.42
C ILE A 116 17.84 -15.10 -10.65
N ILE A 117 18.49 -14.29 -9.82
CA ILE A 117 18.48 -12.83 -9.97
C ILE A 117 19.30 -12.37 -11.18
N ALA A 118 20.41 -13.04 -11.52
CA ALA A 118 21.24 -12.72 -12.67
C ALA A 118 20.48 -12.84 -14.01
N ASP A 119 19.42 -13.66 -14.04
CA ASP A 119 18.50 -13.70 -15.18
C ASP A 119 17.72 -12.40 -15.37
N TYR A 120 17.68 -11.51 -14.37
CA TYR A 120 17.00 -10.21 -14.43
C TYR A 120 17.96 -9.02 -14.39
N TYR A 121 18.99 -9.03 -13.53
CA TYR A 121 19.87 -7.89 -13.30
C TYR A 121 21.26 -8.33 -12.81
N ASP A 122 22.31 -7.70 -13.34
CA ASP A 122 23.70 -8.09 -13.05
C ASP A 122 24.12 -7.79 -11.60
N ASP A 123 23.58 -6.71 -10.99
CA ASP A 123 23.80 -6.42 -9.57
C ASP A 123 22.84 -7.23 -8.68
N PHE A 124 23.07 -8.55 -8.67
CA PHE A 124 22.28 -9.49 -7.89
C PHE A 124 22.42 -9.27 -6.38
N CYS A 125 23.55 -8.68 -5.93
CA CYS A 125 23.77 -8.33 -4.54
C CYS A 125 22.78 -7.26 -4.05
N THR A 126 22.57 -6.21 -4.85
CA THR A 126 21.61 -5.14 -4.50
C THR A 126 20.17 -5.66 -4.53
N ILE A 127 19.78 -6.40 -5.57
CA ILE A 127 18.42 -6.96 -5.65
C ILE A 127 18.16 -7.91 -4.48
N ARG A 128 19.07 -8.84 -4.18
CA ARG A 128 18.93 -9.76 -3.04
C ARG A 128 18.76 -9.02 -1.71
N ARG A 129 19.57 -7.98 -1.46
CA ARG A 129 19.47 -7.16 -0.24
C ARG A 129 18.11 -6.46 -0.17
N ASP A 130 17.67 -5.88 -1.27
CA ASP A 130 16.39 -5.18 -1.36
C ASP A 130 15.19 -6.12 -1.20
N MET A 131 15.26 -7.35 -1.74
CA MET A 131 14.22 -8.37 -1.56
C MET A 131 14.08 -8.79 -0.10
N VAL A 132 15.18 -8.89 0.64
CA VAL A 132 15.14 -9.15 2.09
C VAL A 132 14.59 -7.93 2.85
N ALA A 133 15.01 -6.72 2.48
CA ALA A 133 14.56 -5.48 3.13
C ALA A 133 13.06 -5.21 2.94
N GLU A 134 12.49 -5.56 1.79
CA GLU A 134 11.05 -5.47 1.51
C GLU A 134 10.25 -6.70 2.00
N GLY A 135 10.90 -7.68 2.63
CA GLY A 135 10.25 -8.86 3.22
C GLY A 135 9.75 -9.89 2.20
N LEU A 136 10.29 -9.88 0.98
CA LEU A 136 9.95 -10.84 -0.08
C LEU A 136 10.72 -12.16 0.09
N LEU A 137 11.95 -12.06 0.60
CA LEU A 137 12.79 -13.18 0.98
C LEU A 137 13.16 -13.09 2.46
N GLU A 138 13.11 -14.20 3.18
CA GLU A 138 13.71 -14.35 4.50
C GLU A 138 15.09 -14.98 4.34
N ARG A 139 16.09 -14.44 5.04
CA ARG A 139 17.42 -15.04 5.15
C ARG A 139 17.59 -15.67 6.54
N LYS A 140 17.80 -16.98 6.59
CA LYS A 140 18.15 -17.73 7.80
C LYS A 140 19.52 -18.38 7.64
N SER A 141 20.50 -17.92 8.43
CA SER A 141 21.91 -18.31 8.32
C SER A 141 22.46 -18.08 6.90
N MET A 142 22.51 -19.14 6.08
CA MET A 142 23.03 -19.13 4.70
C MET A 142 21.96 -19.47 3.65
N MET A 143 20.71 -19.66 4.08
CA MET A 143 19.59 -20.03 3.21
C MET A 143 18.60 -18.87 3.08
N TYR A 144 17.94 -18.82 1.93
CA TYR A 144 16.88 -17.88 1.59
C TYR A 144 15.59 -18.62 1.33
N LYS A 145 14.46 -18.01 1.69
CA LYS A 145 13.13 -18.57 1.46
C LYS A 145 12.16 -17.47 1.06
N LYS A 146 11.29 -17.72 0.08
CA LYS A 146 10.19 -16.81 -0.27
C LYS A 146 9.16 -16.78 0.87
N VAL A 147 8.71 -15.57 1.24
CA VAL A 147 7.78 -15.31 2.38
C VAL A 147 6.43 -14.76 1.92
N LEU A 148 6.34 -14.33 0.65
CA LEU A 148 5.11 -13.84 0.02
C LEU A 148 4.01 -14.90 0.01
#